data_AF-A0A318EE40-F1
#
_entry.id   AF-A0A318EE40-F1
#
_cell.length_a   1.000
_cell.length_b   1.000
_cell.length_c   1.000
_cell.angle_alpha   90.00
_cell.angle_beta   90.00
_cell.angle_gamma   90.00
#
_symmetry.space_group_name_H-M   'P 1'
#
loop_
_entity.id
_entity.type
_entity.pdbx_description
1 polymer ?
#
loop_
_entity_poly.entity_id
_entity_poly.type
_entity_poly.pdbx_seq_one_letter_code
_entity_poly.pdbx_strand_id
1 'polypeptide(L)'
;MDYDALSDTLAALGEPEAAAEYHGALCGALCVLEPEKIDLLHLVESDRALPASVRPALERLRADTLAALTDEAMSFQPLLPDDSVALVPRATALASWCSGFLFGLASRRLDLERCSEEAREIVGDLTELTRAAVGDEADANIEEGAYAELVEYVRVGAQLVFMEMHPRPTLDPTDSQHLH
;
A
#
# COMPACT_ATOMS: atom_id res chain seq x y z
N MET A 1 4.03 7.31 -11.21
CA MET A 1 4.25 6.05 -11.99
C MET A 1 2.94 5.27 -11.97
N ASP A 2 2.54 4.61 -13.05
CA ASP A 2 1.34 3.75 -13.10
C ASP A 2 1.69 2.26 -12.95
N TYR A 3 0.67 1.39 -12.97
CA TYR A 3 0.82 -0.05 -12.77
C TYR A 3 1.73 -0.70 -13.83
N ASP A 4 1.51 -0.39 -15.11
CA ASP A 4 2.28 -0.97 -16.22
C ASP A 4 3.76 -0.55 -16.15
N ALA A 5 4.03 0.74 -15.88
CA ALA A 5 5.40 1.21 -15.73
C ALA A 5 6.11 0.57 -14.52
N LEU A 6 5.38 0.27 -13.44
CA LEU A 6 5.93 -0.47 -12.30
C LEU A 6 6.18 -1.95 -12.68
N SER A 7 5.25 -2.59 -13.38
CA SER A 7 5.42 -3.97 -13.87
C SER A 7 6.65 -4.09 -14.77
N ASP A 8 6.84 -3.18 -15.72
CA ASP A 8 8.05 -3.12 -16.57
C ASP A 8 9.33 -2.91 -15.76
N THR A 9 9.27 -2.07 -14.73
CA THR A 9 10.39 -1.80 -13.83
C THR A 9 10.79 -3.06 -13.04
N LEU A 10 9.81 -3.82 -12.54
CA LEU A 10 10.05 -5.06 -11.80
C LEU A 10 10.37 -6.24 -12.73
N ALA A 11 9.92 -6.21 -13.98
CA ALA A 11 10.32 -7.18 -15.01
C ALA A 11 11.84 -7.19 -15.21
N ALA A 12 12.50 -6.04 -15.11
CA ALA A 12 13.96 -5.94 -15.14
C ALA A 12 14.66 -6.64 -13.95
N LEU A 13 13.92 -6.92 -12.86
CA LEU A 13 14.37 -7.70 -11.70
C LEU A 13 14.02 -9.18 -11.83
N GLY A 14 13.10 -9.53 -12.73
CA GLY A 14 12.57 -10.88 -12.92
C GLY A 14 11.19 -11.10 -12.30
N GLU A 15 10.54 -10.05 -11.78
CA GLU A 15 9.30 -10.13 -10.99
C GLU A 15 8.17 -9.27 -11.60
N PRO A 16 7.79 -9.45 -12.88
CA PRO A 16 6.80 -8.57 -13.54
C PRO A 16 5.41 -8.60 -12.90
N GLU A 17 5.04 -9.71 -12.25
CA GLU A 17 3.73 -9.93 -11.63
C GLU A 17 3.61 -9.28 -10.24
N ALA A 18 4.74 -8.85 -9.66
CA ALA A 18 4.81 -8.34 -8.28
C ALA A 18 4.40 -6.87 -8.14
N ALA A 19 3.95 -6.19 -9.20
CA ALA A 19 3.70 -4.73 -9.16
C ALA A 19 2.69 -4.30 -8.09
N ALA A 20 1.57 -5.02 -7.98
CA ALA A 20 0.54 -4.72 -6.98
C ALA A 20 1.06 -4.96 -5.55
N GLU A 21 1.66 -6.13 -5.32
CA GLU A 21 2.26 -6.51 -4.04
C GLU A 21 3.35 -5.54 -3.61
N TYR A 22 4.28 -5.20 -4.50
CA TYR A 22 5.35 -4.25 -4.24
C TYR A 22 4.82 -2.87 -3.85
N HIS A 23 3.82 -2.35 -4.58
CA HIS A 23 3.22 -1.06 -4.24
C HIS A 23 2.52 -1.13 -2.88
N GLY A 24 1.83 -2.22 -2.57
CA GLY A 24 1.28 -2.49 -1.25
C GLY A 24 2.36 -2.45 -0.17
N ALA A 25 3.45 -3.20 -0.35
CA ALA A 25 4.57 -3.28 0.58
C ALA A 25 5.22 -1.93 0.83
N LEU A 26 5.38 -1.12 -0.21
CA LEU A 26 5.85 0.25 -0.09
C LEU A 26 4.89 1.10 0.75
N CYS A 27 3.58 1.03 0.50
CA CYS A 27 2.58 1.76 1.26
C CYS A 27 2.60 1.37 2.74
N GLY A 28 2.61 0.06 3.04
CA GLY A 28 2.68 -0.44 4.42
C GLY A 28 3.96 -0.01 5.13
N ALA A 29 5.11 -0.06 4.44
CA ALA A 29 6.39 0.38 5.00
C ALA A 29 6.37 1.90 5.30
N LEU A 30 5.77 2.71 4.44
CA LEU A 30 5.62 4.16 4.64
C LEU A 30 4.74 4.50 5.86
N CYS A 31 3.85 3.60 6.29
CA CYS A 31 3.11 3.79 7.54
C CYS A 31 4.01 3.75 8.78
N VAL A 32 5.11 2.99 8.77
CA VAL A 32 5.89 2.68 10.00
C VAL A 32 7.36 3.06 9.97
N LEU A 33 7.87 3.44 8.80
CA LEU A 33 9.26 3.84 8.57
C LEU A 33 9.34 5.24 7.99
N GLU A 34 10.45 5.92 8.29
CA GLU A 34 10.82 7.10 7.51
C GLU A 34 11.13 6.69 6.07
N PRO A 35 10.70 7.47 5.07
CA PRO A 35 10.82 7.09 3.67
C PRO A 35 12.26 6.73 3.24
N GLU A 36 13.28 7.39 3.79
CA GLU A 36 14.70 7.16 3.48
C GLU A 36 15.25 5.87 4.10
N LYS A 37 14.55 5.28 5.07
CA LYS A 37 14.92 4.04 5.77
C LYS A 37 14.31 2.80 5.11
N ILE A 38 13.44 2.97 4.11
CA ILE A 38 12.81 1.87 3.39
C ILE A 38 13.82 1.26 2.44
N ASP A 39 14.13 -0.02 2.63
CA ASP A 39 14.92 -0.78 1.68
C ASP A 39 14.03 -1.24 0.52
N LEU A 40 14.08 -0.49 -0.58
CA LEU A 40 13.29 -0.75 -1.79
C LEU A 40 13.60 -2.10 -2.43
N LEU A 41 14.74 -2.75 -2.13
CA LEU A 41 15.02 -4.10 -2.62
C LEU A 41 14.30 -5.17 -1.81
N HIS A 42 14.23 -4.99 -0.49
CA HIS A 42 13.62 -5.95 0.40
C HIS A 42 12.12 -6.12 0.11
N LEU A 43 11.46 -5.08 -0.42
CA LEU A 43 10.06 -5.10 -0.83
C LEU A 43 9.77 -5.97 -2.06
N VAL A 44 10.78 -6.37 -2.84
CA VAL A 44 10.64 -7.29 -3.99
C VAL A 44 11.01 -8.73 -3.59
N GLU A 45 11.38 -8.99 -2.33
CA GLU A 45 11.96 -10.27 -1.86
C GLU A 45 13.06 -10.83 -2.79
N SER A 46 13.73 -9.95 -3.53
CA SER A 46 14.69 -10.36 -4.57
C SER A 46 16.09 -10.45 -3.98
N ASP A 47 16.72 -11.62 -4.11
CA ASP A 47 18.13 -11.82 -3.78
C ASP A 47 19.09 -11.13 -4.77
N ARG A 48 18.57 -10.45 -5.81
CA ARG A 48 19.36 -9.83 -6.87
C ARG A 48 19.71 -8.39 -6.51
N ALA A 49 20.92 -7.98 -6.88
CA ALA A 49 21.31 -6.57 -6.76
C ALA A 49 20.45 -5.68 -7.67
N LEU A 50 19.92 -4.58 -7.13
CA LEU A 50 19.13 -3.62 -7.90
C LEU A 50 19.96 -3.07 -9.06
N PRO A 51 19.54 -3.25 -10.32
CA PRO A 51 20.17 -2.57 -11.43
C PRO A 51 20.13 -1.05 -11.16
N ALA A 52 21.25 -0.37 -11.38
CA ALA A 52 21.34 1.08 -11.18
C ALA A 52 20.32 1.85 -12.05
N SER A 53 19.82 1.23 -13.12
CA SER A 53 18.75 1.77 -13.98
C SER A 53 17.36 1.75 -13.34
N VAL A 54 17.10 0.83 -12.40
CA VAL A 54 15.78 0.64 -11.77
C VAL A 54 15.62 1.53 -10.53
N ARG A 55 16.73 1.78 -9.80
CA ARG A 55 16.73 2.56 -8.56
C ARG A 55 16.00 3.91 -8.65
N PRO A 56 16.27 4.77 -9.64
CA PRO A 56 15.61 6.08 -9.70
C PRO A 56 14.10 5.97 -9.90
N ALA A 57 13.64 4.93 -10.59
CA ALA A 57 12.23 4.68 -10.84
C ALA A 57 11.50 4.29 -9.54
N LEU A 58 12.09 3.40 -8.73
CA LEU A 58 11.53 3.01 -7.43
C LEU A 58 11.59 4.14 -6.39
N GLU A 59 12.66 4.94 -6.40
CA GLU A 59 12.75 6.15 -5.56
C GLU A 59 11.68 7.18 -5.92
N ARG A 60 11.42 7.35 -7.23
CA ARG A 60 10.34 8.21 -7.71
C ARG A 60 8.97 7.67 -7.30
N LEU A 61 8.75 6.36 -7.42
CA LEU A 61 7.52 5.72 -6.94
C LEU A 61 7.30 5.98 -5.46
N ARG A 62 8.33 5.78 -4.61
CA ARG A 62 8.25 6.10 -3.17
C ARG A 62 7.81 7.55 -2.92
N ALA A 63 8.39 8.51 -3.65
CA ALA A 63 8.05 9.91 -3.49
C ALA A 63 6.59 10.21 -3.93
N ASP A 64 6.17 9.67 -5.08
CA ASP A 64 4.81 9.83 -5.60
C ASP A 64 3.78 9.19 -4.64
N THR A 65 4.05 7.97 -4.14
CA THR A 65 3.19 7.24 -3.19
C THR A 65 3.05 7.99 -1.87
N LEU A 66 4.17 8.49 -1.30
CA LEU A 66 4.13 9.28 -0.07
C LEU A 66 3.31 10.57 -0.24
N ALA A 67 3.49 11.27 -1.36
CA ALA A 67 2.72 12.46 -1.66
C ALA A 67 1.22 12.16 -1.73
N ALA A 68 0.83 11.06 -2.38
CA ALA A 68 -0.57 10.65 -2.50
C ALA A 68 -1.17 10.21 -1.15
N LEU A 69 -0.43 9.46 -0.33
CA LEU A 69 -0.88 9.06 1.01
C LEU A 69 -1.08 10.25 1.96
N THR A 70 -0.29 11.31 1.77
CA THR A 70 -0.34 12.54 2.58
C THR A 70 -1.36 13.57 2.06
N ASP A 71 -1.95 13.36 0.87
CA ASP A 71 -2.87 14.33 0.26
C ASP A 71 -4.18 14.45 1.05
N GLU A 72 -4.51 15.67 1.47
CA GLU A 72 -5.74 16.00 2.19
C GLU A 72 -7.00 15.77 1.34
N ALA A 73 -6.87 15.77 0.02
CA ALA A 73 -7.95 15.46 -0.91
C ALA A 73 -8.24 13.94 -1.01
N MET A 74 -7.52 13.10 -0.25
CA MET A 74 -7.64 11.64 -0.28
C MET A 74 -7.44 11.10 -1.71
N SER A 75 -6.38 11.53 -2.38
CA SER A 75 -6.13 11.23 -3.80
C SER A 75 -5.40 9.90 -4.04
N PHE A 76 -4.98 9.21 -2.98
CA PHE A 76 -4.28 7.94 -3.08
C PHE A 76 -5.09 6.93 -3.90
N GLN A 77 -4.39 6.13 -4.71
CA GLN A 77 -4.95 5.01 -5.45
C GLN A 77 -3.99 3.83 -5.35
N PRO A 78 -4.46 2.61 -5.02
CA PRO A 78 -3.64 1.41 -5.15
C PRO A 78 -3.30 1.19 -6.63
N LEU A 79 -2.02 0.95 -6.94
CA LEU A 79 -1.60 0.54 -8.27
C LEU A 79 -2.07 -0.90 -8.54
N LEU A 80 -3.03 -1.02 -9.45
CA LEU A 80 -3.69 -2.26 -9.85
C LEU A 80 -3.80 -2.30 -11.39
N PRO A 81 -4.01 -3.49 -12.00
CA PRO A 81 -4.29 -3.57 -13.43
C PRO A 81 -5.52 -2.75 -13.81
N ASP A 82 -5.49 -2.18 -15.01
CA ASP A 82 -6.57 -1.34 -15.52
C ASP A 82 -7.86 -2.13 -15.82
N ASP A 83 -8.95 -1.42 -16.11
CA ASP A 83 -10.28 -1.99 -16.32
C ASP A 83 -10.43 -2.75 -17.65
N SER A 84 -9.46 -2.69 -18.56
CA SER A 84 -9.41 -3.55 -19.75
C SER A 84 -8.98 -4.99 -19.43
N VAL A 85 -8.36 -5.21 -18.25
CA VAL A 85 -8.01 -6.54 -17.76
C VAL A 85 -9.24 -7.24 -17.19
N ALA A 86 -9.34 -8.55 -17.39
CA ALA A 86 -10.40 -9.34 -16.80
C ALA A 86 -10.44 -9.20 -15.27
N LEU A 87 -11.65 -9.29 -14.71
CA LEU A 87 -11.90 -9.06 -13.29
C LEU A 87 -11.10 -9.98 -12.36
N VAL A 88 -10.96 -11.26 -12.72
CA VAL A 88 -10.25 -12.24 -11.88
C VAL A 88 -8.78 -11.82 -11.64
N PRO A 89 -7.95 -11.54 -12.67
CA PRO A 89 -6.60 -10.99 -12.45
C PRO A 89 -6.56 -9.69 -11.64
N ARG A 90 -7.52 -8.80 -11.81
CA ARG A 90 -7.62 -7.54 -11.05
C ARG A 90 -7.92 -7.79 -9.56
N ALA A 91 -8.79 -8.77 -9.26
CA ALA A 91 -9.08 -9.20 -7.90
C ALA A 91 -7.88 -9.90 -7.26
N THR A 92 -7.17 -10.75 -8.01
CA THR A 92 -5.91 -11.35 -7.56
C THR A 92 -4.87 -10.28 -7.23
N ALA A 93 -4.69 -9.29 -8.11
CA ALA A 93 -3.78 -8.17 -7.88
C ALA A 93 -4.16 -7.34 -6.64
N LEU A 94 -5.45 -7.11 -6.39
CA LEU A 94 -5.91 -6.43 -5.18
C LEU A 94 -5.55 -7.21 -3.92
N ALA A 95 -5.75 -8.53 -3.91
CA ALA A 95 -5.34 -9.36 -2.79
C ALA A 95 -3.82 -9.37 -2.58
N SER A 96 -3.03 -9.46 -3.67
CA SER A 96 -1.58 -9.30 -3.63
C SER A 96 -1.17 -7.93 -3.08
N TRP A 97 -1.87 -6.86 -3.44
CA TRP A 97 -1.65 -5.52 -2.89
C TRP A 97 -1.87 -5.50 -1.37
N CYS A 98 -2.95 -6.12 -0.89
CA CYS A 98 -3.22 -6.25 0.56
C CYS A 98 -2.13 -7.07 1.27
N SER A 99 -1.67 -8.19 0.68
CA SER A 99 -0.56 -8.99 1.21
C SER A 99 0.71 -8.16 1.36
N GLY A 100 1.06 -7.43 0.31
CA GLY A 100 2.18 -6.50 0.31
C GLY A 100 2.03 -5.45 1.42
N PHE A 101 0.87 -4.79 1.52
CA PHE A 101 0.62 -3.78 2.55
C PHE A 101 0.85 -4.31 3.96
N LEU A 102 0.35 -5.52 4.26
CA LEU A 102 0.56 -6.17 5.55
C LEU A 102 2.03 -6.52 5.78
N PHE A 103 2.75 -6.99 4.77
CA PHE A 103 4.20 -7.24 4.83
C PHE A 103 4.97 -5.95 5.13
N GLY A 104 4.67 -4.87 4.42
CA GLY A 104 5.28 -3.56 4.63
C GLY A 104 5.03 -3.03 6.04
N LEU A 105 3.79 -3.14 6.53
CA LEU A 105 3.40 -2.72 7.88
C LEU A 105 4.15 -3.50 8.97
N ALA A 106 4.46 -4.78 8.72
CA ALA A 106 5.24 -5.63 9.61
C ALA A 106 6.76 -5.33 9.61
N SER A 107 7.24 -4.41 8.75
CA SER A 107 8.67 -4.00 8.71
C SER A 107 9.16 -3.38 10.02
N ARG A 108 8.24 -2.96 10.89
CA ARG A 108 8.51 -2.59 12.28
C ARG A 108 7.53 -3.33 13.17
N ARG A 109 7.96 -3.68 14.38
CA ARG A 109 7.06 -4.24 15.39
C ARG A 109 6.03 -3.18 15.81
N LEU A 110 4.90 -3.18 15.12
CA LEU A 110 3.75 -2.35 15.44
C LEU A 110 3.02 -2.95 16.63
N ASP A 111 2.71 -2.11 17.61
CA ASP A 111 1.85 -2.50 18.73
C ASP A 111 0.40 -2.19 18.35
N LEU A 112 -0.21 -3.10 17.57
CA LEU A 112 -1.58 -2.94 17.07
C LEU A 112 -2.59 -2.69 18.18
N GLU A 113 -2.35 -3.18 19.40
CA GLU A 113 -3.23 -2.95 20.55
C GLU A 113 -3.32 -1.47 20.96
N ARG A 114 -2.32 -0.67 20.57
CA ARG A 114 -2.29 0.78 20.83
C ARG A 114 -2.90 1.61 19.72
N CYS A 115 -3.26 1.01 18.59
CA CYS A 115 -3.95 1.67 17.49
C CYS A 115 -5.45 1.76 17.76
N SER A 116 -6.10 2.71 17.09
CA SER A 116 -7.56 2.84 17.09
C SER A 116 -8.25 1.52 16.69
N GLU A 117 -9.51 1.37 17.11
CA GLU A 117 -10.34 0.23 16.72
C GLU A 117 -10.51 0.14 15.20
N GLU A 118 -10.72 1.29 14.56
CA GLU A 118 -10.82 1.42 13.10
C GLU A 118 -9.55 0.94 12.38
N ALA A 119 -8.36 1.35 12.83
CA ALA A 119 -7.12 0.87 12.23
C ALA A 119 -6.92 -0.65 12.41
N ARG A 120 -7.33 -1.21 13.56
CA ARG A 120 -7.28 -2.66 13.80
C ARG A 120 -8.28 -3.42 12.92
N GLU A 121 -9.48 -2.87 12.72
CA GLU A 121 -10.50 -3.44 11.84
C GLU A 121 -10.01 -3.46 10.39
N ILE A 122 -9.49 -2.34 9.88
CA ILE A 122 -8.91 -2.27 8.52
C ILE A 122 -7.83 -3.34 8.35
N VAL A 123 -6.86 -3.42 9.27
CA VAL A 123 -5.79 -4.43 9.17
C VAL A 123 -6.35 -5.86 9.22
N GLY A 124 -7.38 -6.11 10.02
CA GLY A 124 -8.10 -7.38 10.06
C GLY A 124 -8.77 -7.73 8.73
N ASP A 125 -9.51 -6.79 8.15
CA ASP A 125 -10.22 -6.98 6.89
C ASP A 125 -9.27 -7.19 5.72
N LEU A 126 -8.17 -6.42 5.65
CA LEU A 126 -7.10 -6.65 4.67
C LEU A 126 -6.53 -8.07 4.81
N THR A 127 -6.39 -8.58 6.05
CA THR A 127 -5.93 -9.94 6.29
C THR A 127 -6.92 -10.97 5.75
N GLU A 128 -8.22 -10.79 5.94
CA GLU A 128 -9.22 -11.71 5.38
C GLU A 128 -9.27 -11.64 3.84
N LEU A 129 -9.09 -10.46 3.24
CA LEU A 129 -9.01 -10.30 1.78
C LEU A 129 -7.86 -11.10 1.16
N THR A 130 -6.69 -11.17 1.82
CA THR A 130 -5.58 -12.00 1.33
C THR A 130 -5.92 -13.50 1.33
N ARG A 131 -6.69 -13.97 2.32
CA ARG A 131 -7.08 -15.39 2.42
C ARG A 131 -8.13 -15.77 1.40
N ALA A 132 -9.07 -14.87 1.11
CA ALA A 132 -10.11 -15.10 0.12
C ALA A 132 -9.54 -15.38 -1.29
N ALA A 133 -8.40 -14.78 -1.64
CA ALA A 133 -7.76 -14.99 -2.92
C ALA A 133 -6.92 -16.27 -3.03
N VAL A 134 -6.53 -16.89 -1.90
CA VAL A 134 -5.70 -18.11 -1.85
C VAL A 134 -6.54 -19.39 -1.80
N GLY A 135 -7.84 -19.29 -1.49
CA GLY A 135 -8.76 -20.42 -1.55
C GLY A 135 -9.08 -20.84 -2.99
N ASP A 136 -9.27 -22.15 -3.23
CA ASP A 136 -9.83 -22.73 -4.47
C ASP A 136 -11.25 -22.18 -4.80
N GLU A 137 -11.81 -21.34 -3.93
CA GLU A 137 -13.06 -20.60 -4.05
C GLU A 137 -12.81 -19.13 -4.43
N ALA A 138 -11.86 -18.84 -5.33
CA ALA A 138 -11.86 -17.56 -6.04
C ALA A 138 -13.19 -17.48 -6.81
N ASP A 139 -14.20 -16.91 -6.16
CA ASP A 139 -15.57 -16.93 -6.62
C ASP A 139 -15.59 -16.25 -7.98
N ALA A 140 -15.78 -17.04 -9.05
CA ALA A 140 -15.85 -16.53 -10.42
C ALA A 140 -17.06 -15.57 -10.61
N ASN A 141 -17.82 -15.33 -9.54
CA ASN A 141 -18.95 -14.41 -9.45
C ASN A 141 -18.66 -13.10 -8.72
N ILE A 142 -17.40 -12.72 -8.46
CA ILE A 142 -17.15 -11.32 -8.05
C ILE A 142 -17.75 -10.41 -9.14
N GLU A 143 -18.64 -9.51 -8.75
CA GLU A 143 -19.24 -8.53 -9.65
C GLU A 143 -18.34 -7.29 -9.72
N GLU A 144 -18.30 -6.59 -10.85
CA GLU A 144 -17.52 -5.35 -11.02
C GLU A 144 -17.85 -4.30 -9.94
N GLY A 145 -19.12 -4.22 -9.51
CA GLY A 145 -19.53 -3.32 -8.43
C GLY A 145 -18.91 -3.68 -7.09
N ALA A 146 -18.92 -4.97 -6.72
CA ALA A 146 -18.30 -5.45 -5.50
C ALA A 146 -16.78 -5.24 -5.51
N TYR A 147 -16.13 -5.46 -6.66
CA TYR A 147 -14.71 -5.17 -6.82
C TYR A 147 -14.40 -3.68 -6.64
N ALA A 148 -15.17 -2.79 -7.25
CA ALA A 148 -14.98 -1.34 -7.10
C ALA A 148 -15.14 -0.89 -5.64
N GLU A 149 -16.10 -1.47 -4.90
CA GLU A 149 -16.26 -1.22 -3.46
C GLU A 149 -15.05 -1.69 -2.64
N LEU A 150 -14.50 -2.87 -2.96
CA LEU A 150 -13.29 -3.38 -2.30
C LEU A 150 -12.08 -2.51 -2.58
N VAL A 151 -11.89 -2.06 -3.83
CA VAL A 151 -10.80 -1.14 -4.19
C VAL A 151 -10.93 0.16 -3.41
N GLU A 152 -12.14 0.72 -3.32
CA GLU A 152 -12.38 1.96 -2.57
C GLU A 152 -12.14 1.78 -1.07
N TYR A 153 -12.59 0.65 -0.50
CA TYR A 153 -12.32 0.30 0.90
C TYR A 153 -10.82 0.23 1.17
N VAL A 154 -10.08 -0.51 0.34
CA VAL A 154 -8.61 -0.65 0.47
C VAL A 154 -7.91 0.71 0.34
N ARG A 155 -8.35 1.54 -0.61
CA ARG A 155 -7.81 2.88 -0.86
C ARG A 155 -7.96 3.79 0.36
N VAL A 156 -9.17 3.89 0.90
CA VAL A 156 -9.47 4.71 2.08
C VAL A 156 -8.79 4.15 3.32
N GLY A 157 -8.89 2.83 3.53
CA GLY A 157 -8.29 2.14 4.67
C GLY A 157 -6.77 2.33 4.74
N ALA A 158 -6.07 2.24 3.61
CA ALA A 158 -4.63 2.49 3.54
C ALA A 158 -4.25 3.92 3.98
N GLN A 159 -5.00 4.94 3.54
CA GLN A 159 -4.76 6.33 3.97
C GLN A 159 -5.08 6.54 5.45
N LEU A 160 -6.15 5.94 5.97
CA LEU A 160 -6.52 6.03 7.38
C LEU A 160 -5.43 5.41 8.27
N VAL A 161 -4.95 4.22 7.92
CA VAL A 161 -3.84 3.58 8.64
C VAL A 161 -2.57 4.43 8.56
N PHE A 162 -2.26 5.02 7.40
CA PHE A 162 -1.12 5.93 7.29
C PHE A 162 -1.25 7.14 8.22
N MET A 163 -2.40 7.82 8.23
CA MET A 163 -2.63 8.99 9.08
C MET A 163 -2.57 8.67 10.59
N GLU A 164 -3.11 7.51 11.00
CA GLU A 164 -3.04 7.04 12.39
C GLU A 164 -1.59 6.90 12.87
N MET A 165 -0.69 6.41 12.00
CA MET A 165 0.72 6.21 12.35
C MET A 165 1.56 7.50 12.25
N HIS A 166 1.06 8.52 11.56
CA HIS A 166 1.70 9.82 11.39
C HIS A 166 0.81 10.94 11.93
N PRO A 167 0.48 10.95 13.24
CA PRO A 167 -0.40 11.96 13.79
C PRO A 167 0.24 13.33 13.60
N ARG A 168 -0.51 14.23 12.95
CA ARG A 168 -0.10 15.63 12.85
C ARG A 168 0.09 16.18 14.26
N PRO A 169 1.16 16.95 14.53
CA PRO A 169 1.29 17.64 15.80
C PRO A 169 0.03 18.47 16.03
N THR A 170 -0.77 18.12 17.04
CA THR A 170 -1.86 18.98 17.49
C THR A 170 -1.22 20.27 17.97
N LEU A 171 -1.53 21.40 17.32
CA LEU A 171 -1.16 22.72 17.84
C LEU A 171 -1.77 22.82 19.24
N ASP A 172 -0.92 22.87 20.25
CA ASP A 172 -1.35 22.96 21.63
C ASP A 172 -2.07 24.32 21.82
N PRO A 173 -3.33 24.35 22.28
CA PRO A 173 -4.10 25.61 22.43
C PRO A 173 -3.41 26.64 23.36
N THR A 174 -2.43 26.18 24.14
CA THR A 174 -1.68 26.95 25.12
C THR A 174 -0.64 27.91 24.50
N ASP A 175 -0.17 27.67 23.29
CA ASP A 175 0.84 28.55 22.64
C ASP A 175 0.26 29.88 22.15
N SER A 176 -1.06 30.04 22.16
CA SER A 176 -1.73 31.30 21.80
C SER A 176 -1.83 32.32 22.95
N GLN A 177 -1.39 31.97 24.18
CA GLN A 177 -1.50 32.87 25.35
C GLN A 177 -0.21 33.63 25.73
N HIS A 178 0.90 33.44 25.00
CA HIS A 178 2.18 34.11 25.32
C HIS A 178 2.55 35.29 24.42
N LEU A 179 1.63 35.78 23.56
CA LEU A 179 1.78 37.07 22.90
C LEU A 179 0.85 38.11 23.56
N HIS A 180 1.31 38.66 24.68
CA HIS A 180 0.83 39.94 25.22
C HIS A 180 2.01 40.84 25.57
#